data_AF-A0A7Y7THX5-F1
#
_entry.id   AF-A0A7Y7THX5-F1
#
_cell.length_a   1.000
_cell.length_b   1.000
_cell.length_c   1.000
_cell.angle_alpha   90.00
_cell.angle_beta   90.00
_cell.angle_gamma   90.00
#
_symmetry.space_group_name_H-M   'P 1'
#
loop_
_entity.id
_entity.type
_entity.pdbx_description
1 polymer ?
#
loop_
_entity_poly.entity_id
_entity_poly.type
_entity_poly.pdbx_seq_one_letter_code
_entity_poly.pdbx_strand_id
1 'polypeptide(L)' 'WDGSGYPRRLKGEQIPLAARIFSIIDVWDALCSDRPYRPAWPKKKSLQFIQQQSGIHFDPHVANVFLKIINEFL' A
#
# COMPACT_ATOMS: atom_id res chain seq x y z
N TRP A 1 -0.87 9.12 -2.40
CA TRP A 1 -0.61 10.12 -1.34
C TRP A 1 -0.16 11.45 -1.94
N ASP A 2 0.73 11.41 -2.92
CA ASP A 2 1.27 12.53 -3.70
C ASP A 2 0.26 13.41 -4.48
N GLY A 3 -0.96 12.92 -4.73
CA GLY A 3 -1.99 13.59 -5.52
C GLY A 3 -2.04 13.19 -6.99
N SER A 4 -1.25 12.19 -7.42
CA SER A 4 -1.26 11.69 -8.81
C SER A 4 -2.42 10.74 -9.13
N GLY A 5 -3.15 10.29 -8.11
CA GLY A 5 -4.28 9.36 -8.23
C GLY A 5 -5.58 9.98 -8.76
N TYR A 6 -6.65 9.21 -8.80
CA TYR A 6 -7.94 9.58 -9.40
C TYR A 6 -9.10 9.29 -8.41
N PRO A 7 -10.34 9.78 -8.67
CA PRO A 7 -10.73 10.74 -9.70
C PRO A 7 -10.43 12.19 -9.33
N ARG A 8 -10.37 12.50 -8.03
CA ARG A 8 -10.26 13.89 -7.53
C ARG A 8 -8.82 14.38 -7.28
N ARG A 9 -7.80 13.54 -7.50
CA ARG A 9 -6.38 13.89 -7.26
C ARG A 9 -6.09 14.45 -5.87
N LEU A 10 -6.79 13.92 -4.86
CA LEU A 10 -6.61 14.32 -3.46
C LEU A 10 -5.18 14.02 -3.01
N LYS A 11 -4.58 14.95 -2.25
CA LYS A 11 -3.20 14.84 -1.76
C LYS A 11 -3.15 14.82 -0.24
N GLY A 12 -2.26 14.00 0.30
CA GLY A 12 -2.02 13.94 1.74
C GLY A 12 -3.30 13.62 2.53
N GLU A 13 -3.56 14.43 3.54
CA GLU A 13 -4.70 14.26 4.46
C GLU A 13 -6.04 14.69 3.87
N GLN A 14 -6.08 15.27 2.67
CA GLN A 14 -7.33 15.44 1.93
C GLN A 14 -7.98 14.08 1.61
N ILE A 15 -7.19 13.01 1.61
CA ILE A 15 -7.67 11.64 1.48
C ILE A 15 -8.18 11.18 2.86
N PRO A 16 -9.44 10.73 2.99
CA PRO A 16 -9.97 10.20 4.23
C PRO A 16 -9.08 9.09 4.79
N LEU A 17 -8.88 9.06 6.12
CA LEU A 17 -8.00 8.07 6.76
C LEU A 17 -8.34 6.62 6.37
N ALA A 18 -9.63 6.28 6.34
CA ALA A 18 -10.10 4.97 5.92
C ALA A 18 -9.63 4.60 4.50
N ALA A 19 -9.63 5.55 3.56
CA ALA A 19 -9.16 5.31 2.20
C ALA A 19 -7.62 5.17 2.13
N ARG A 20 -6.87 5.87 2.99
CA ARG A 20 -5.41 5.72 3.11
C ARG A 20 -5.01 4.36 3.67
N ILE A 21 -5.79 3.82 4.61
CA ILE A 21 -5.63 2.46 5.15
C ILE A 21 -6.06 1.42 4.11
N PHE A 22 -7.19 1.62 3.45
CA PHE A 22 -7.68 0.66 2.48
C PHE A 22 -6.72 0.51 1.27
N SER A 23 -6.12 1.59 0.79
CA SER A 23 -5.24 1.54 -0.38
C SER A 23 -4.01 0.65 -0.19
N ILE A 24 -3.43 0.61 1.01
CA ILE A 24 -2.30 -0.28 1.29
C ILE A 24 -2.74 -1.75 1.36
N ILE A 25 -3.92 -2.02 1.91
CA ILE A 25 -4.48 -3.38 2.01
C ILE A 25 -4.81 -3.92 0.61
N ASP A 26 -5.47 -3.11 -0.22
CA ASP A 26 -5.84 -3.47 -1.59
C ASP A 26 -4.60 -3.81 -2.44
N VAL A 27 -3.55 -2.99 -2.37
CA VAL A 27 -2.29 -3.26 -3.09
C VAL A 27 -1.56 -4.48 -2.52
N TRP A 28 -1.51 -4.64 -1.20
CA TRP A 28 -0.88 -5.81 -0.58
C TRP A 28 -1.53 -7.12 -1.04
N ASP A 29 -2.85 -7.22 -0.92
CA ASP A 29 -3.61 -8.40 -1.35
C ASP A 29 -3.41 -8.65 -2.85
N ALA A 30 -3.51 -7.60 -3.66
CA ALA A 30 -3.28 -7.69 -5.09
C ALA A 30 -1.89 -8.24 -5.40
N LEU A 31 -0.84 -7.81 -4.71
CA LEU A 31 0.54 -8.26 -4.94
C LEU A 31 0.76 -9.70 -4.48
N CYS A 32 0.20 -10.10 -3.34
CA CYS A 32 0.42 -11.39 -2.69
C CYS A 32 -0.52 -12.52 -3.15
N SER A 33 -1.53 -12.22 -3.97
CA SER A 33 -2.45 -13.20 -4.54
C SER A 33 -2.11 -13.53 -5.99
N ASP A 34 -2.30 -14.80 -6.36
CA ASP A 34 -2.21 -15.25 -7.75
C ASP A 34 -3.33 -14.62 -8.58
N ARG A 35 -3.00 -14.20 -9.80
CA ARG A 35 -3.96 -13.69 -10.78
C ARG A 35 -3.76 -14.44 -12.10
N PRO A 36 -4.81 -14.57 -12.95
CA PRO A 36 -4.73 -15.32 -14.20
C PRO A 36 -3.53 -14.96 -15.10
N TYR A 37 -3.05 -13.71 -15.01
CA TYR A 37 -1.98 -13.15 -15.83
C TYR A 37 -0.69 -12.85 -15.06
N ARG A 38 -0.62 -13.11 -13.74
CA ARG A 38 0.57 -12.81 -12.93
C ARG A 38 0.57 -13.66 -11.65
N PRO A 39 1.63 -14.43 -11.37
CA PRO A 39 1.75 -15.12 -10.09
C PRO A 39 1.91 -14.13 -8.94
N ALA A 40 1.54 -14.57 -7.74
CA ALA A 40 1.76 -13.87 -6.50
C ALA A 40 3.24 -13.47 -6.35
N TRP A 41 3.47 -12.26 -5.85
CA TRP A 41 4.82 -11.85 -5.47
C TRP A 41 5.23 -12.48 -4.14
N PRO A 42 6.52 -12.77 -3.94
CA PRO A 42 7.04 -13.11 -2.62
C PRO A 42 6.73 -11.99 -1.62
N LYS A 43 6.26 -12.34 -0.42
CA LYS A 43 5.89 -11.37 0.62
C LYS A 43 6.96 -10.31 0.87
N LYS A 44 8.24 -10.73 0.95
CA LYS A 44 9.39 -9.82 1.11
C LYS A 44 9.47 -8.76 0.01
N LYS A 45 9.22 -9.15 -1.25
CA LYS A 45 9.21 -8.22 -2.40
C LYS A 45 8.04 -7.25 -2.30
N SER A 46 6.86 -7.73 -1.90
CA SER A 46 5.68 -6.87 -1.68
C SER A 46 5.91 -5.85 -0.56
N LEU A 47 6.52 -6.25 0.56
CA LEU A 47 6.87 -5.34 1.66
C LEU A 47 7.89 -4.29 1.24
N GLN A 48 8.92 -4.68 0.48
CA GLN A 48 9.91 -3.74 -0.08
C GLN A 48 9.24 -2.72 -1.01
N PHE A 49 8.32 -3.17 -1.87
CA PHE A 49 7.57 -2.27 -2.74
C PHE A 49 6.73 -1.27 -1.94
N ILE A 50 5.99 -1.74 -0.93
CA ILE A 50 5.19 -0.87 -0.05
C ILE A 50 6.08 0.18 0.64
N GLN A 51 7.24 -0.23 1.15
CA GLN A 51 8.21 0.69 1.75
C GLN A 51 8.69 1.75 0.75
N GLN A 52 9.03 1.36 -0.47
CA GLN A 52 9.48 2.28 -1.54
C GLN A 52 8.38 3.27 -1.98
N GLN A 53 7.11 2.88 -1.86
CA GLN A 53 5.96 3.72 -2.25
C GLN A 53 5.42 4.59 -1.10
N SER A 54 6.04 4.52 0.09
CA SER A 54 5.76 5.39 1.23
C SER A 54 5.99 6.85 0.88
N GLY A 55 4.98 7.71 1.06
CA GLY A 55 5.04 9.12 0.71
C GLY A 55 4.82 9.45 -0.77
N ILE A 56 4.59 8.43 -1.60
CA ILE A 56 4.22 8.60 -3.02
C ILE A 56 2.80 8.06 -3.20
N HIS A 57 2.66 6.73 -3.23
CA HIS A 57 1.37 6.08 -3.36
C HIS A 57 0.66 6.01 -2.00
N PHE A 58 1.39 5.67 -0.94
CA PHE A 58 0.84 5.44 0.40
C PHE A 58 1.12 6.59 1.36
N ASP A 59 0.23 6.74 2.34
CA ASP A 59 0.51 7.57 3.52
C ASP A 59 1.72 6.98 4.28
N PRO A 60 2.77 7.76 4.56
CA PRO A 60 3.97 7.27 5.26
C PRO A 60 3.71 6.69 6.65
N HIS A 61 2.78 7.29 7.40
CA HIS A 61 2.46 6.84 8.74
C HIS A 61 1.74 5.49 8.70
N VAL A 62 0.74 5.37 7.82
CA VAL A 62 -0.01 4.12 7.61
C VAL A 62 0.92 3.03 7.09
N ALA A 63 1.80 3.33 6.12
CA ALA A 63 2.76 2.38 5.59
C ALA A 63 3.71 1.85 6.66
N ASN A 64 4.25 2.72 7.52
CA ASN A 64 5.10 2.31 8.63
C ASN A 64 4.39 1.40 9.62
N VAL A 65 3.15 1.72 10.00
CA VAL A 65 2.35 0.88 10.91
C VAL A 65 2.06 -0.49 10.27
N PHE A 66 1.65 -0.51 9.01
CA PHE A 66 1.40 -1.75 8.27
C PHE A 66 2.63 -2.66 8.22
N LEU A 67 3.80 -2.11 7.87
CA LEU A 67 5.05 -2.86 7.80
C LEU A 67 5.45 -3.45 9.15
N LYS A 68 5.24 -2.72 10.26
CA LYS A 68 5.49 -3.24 11.61
C LYS A 68 4.58 -4.42 11.92
N ILE A 69 3.28 -4.24 11.73
CA ILE A 69 2.27 -5.29 11.99
C ILE A 69 2.61 -6.55 11.19
N ILE A 70 2.81 -6.44 9.87
CA ILE A 70 3.04 -7.63 9.05
C ILE A 70 4.36 -8.34 9.40
N ASN A 71 5.43 -7.60 9.74
CA ASN A 71 6.68 -8.21 10.17
C ASN A 71 6.57 -8.94 11.52
N GLU A 72 5.61 -8.58 12.37
CA GLU A 72 5.33 -9.33 13.62
C GLU A 72 4.61 -10.66 13.35
N PHE A 73 3.90 -10.78 12.22
CA PHE A 73 3.13 -11.97 11.84
C PHE A 73 3.84 -12.88 10.81
N LEU A 74 5.05 -12.54 10.36
CA LEU A 74 5.86 -13.31 9.41
C LEU A 74 7.10 -13.90 10.06
#